data_AF-A0A2V5Z3U1-F1
#
_entry.id   AF-A0A2V5Z3U1-F1
#
_cell.length_a   1.000
_cell.length_b   1.000
_cell.length_c   1.000
_cell.angle_alpha   90.00
_cell.angle_beta   90.00
_cell.angle_gamma   90.00
#
_symmetry.space_group_name_H-M   'P 1'
#
loop_
_entity.id
_entity.type
_entity.pdbx_description
1 polymer ?
#
loop_
_entity_poly.entity_id
_entity_poly.type
_entity_poly.pdbx_seq_one_letter_code
_entity_poly.pdbx_strand_id
1 'polypeptide(L)'
;MGKGENMPITRSAALPLNIIRQRARIRVASYGGTATNLYVHDAIYRGGEVLQPKRADIVVPRDSIIVFADDEPTKNWGHRCRYLFHDPKTGELIQELPALLPPTFDFGARFELFHQASTVSAASLSQYPLLYLPPWLYLESASSWYAILYSGASMNRHVNDIEFLYRILVNLYRVPAANITVLSFDGTLDYNDASWQKVPPPVGNWPGDNTPYQMKINGSGTKEELLAAIGAIGEKLGPYDNLFLHTNNHGNTVNGVS
;
A
#
# COMPACT_ATOMS: atom_id res chain seq x y z
N MET A 1 -44.76 11.71 25.88
CA MET A 1 -45.80 11.11 25.02
C MET A 1 -45.45 11.50 23.59
N GLY A 2 -45.13 10.53 22.75
CA GLY A 2 -44.57 10.74 21.41
C GLY A 2 -43.88 9.46 20.96
N LYS A 3 -44.68 8.45 20.62
CA LYS A 3 -44.24 7.16 20.10
C LYS A 3 -43.67 7.39 18.69
N GLY A 4 -42.36 7.23 18.53
CA GLY A 4 -41.75 7.05 17.22
C GLY A 4 -41.97 5.60 16.78
N GLU A 5 -42.70 5.45 15.69
CA GLU A 5 -43.16 4.18 15.13
C GLU A 5 -42.03 3.20 14.84
N ASN A 6 -42.23 1.95 15.27
CA ASN A 6 -41.53 0.79 14.74
C ASN A 6 -41.83 0.70 13.24
N MET A 7 -40.90 1.12 12.39
CA MET A 7 -40.91 0.73 10.98
C MET A 7 -40.71 -0.79 10.90
N PRO A 8 -41.52 -1.50 10.09
CA PRO A 8 -41.36 -2.93 9.92
C PRO A 8 -40.02 -3.20 9.24
N ILE A 9 -39.14 -3.93 9.92
CA ILE A 9 -38.02 -4.63 9.28
C ILE A 9 -38.69 -5.64 8.33
N THR A 10 -38.85 -5.23 7.09
CA THR A 10 -39.28 -6.12 6.02
C THR A 10 -38.22 -7.21 5.95
N ARG A 11 -38.60 -8.46 6.24
CA ARG A 11 -37.70 -9.62 6.11
C ARG A 11 -37.11 -9.58 4.70
N SER A 12 -35.84 -9.21 4.60
CA SER A 12 -35.07 -9.35 3.36
C SER A 12 -35.26 -10.78 2.88
N ALA A 13 -35.63 -10.95 1.61
CA ALA A 13 -35.45 -12.25 0.97
C ALA A 13 -34.02 -12.71 1.25
N ALA A 14 -33.85 -13.99 1.62
CA ALA A 14 -32.52 -14.53 1.84
C ALA A 14 -31.68 -14.30 0.58
N LEU A 15 -30.57 -13.57 0.72
CA LEU A 15 -29.70 -13.26 -0.41
C LEU A 15 -29.24 -14.60 -1.05
N PRO A 16 -29.17 -14.70 -2.39
CA PRO A 16 -28.81 -15.93 -3.09
C PRO A 16 -27.28 -16.17 -3.07
N LEU A 17 -26.64 -16.05 -1.89
CA LEU A 17 -25.18 -16.11 -1.73
C LEU A 17 -24.60 -17.44 -2.19
N ASN A 18 -25.31 -18.54 -2.03
CA ASN A 18 -24.90 -19.86 -2.56
C ASN A 18 -24.79 -19.85 -4.09
N ILE A 19 -25.79 -19.28 -4.78
CA ILE A 19 -25.82 -19.16 -6.24
C ILE A 19 -24.70 -18.22 -6.70
N ILE A 20 -24.53 -17.09 -6.02
CA ILE A 20 -23.48 -16.10 -6.31
C ILE A 20 -22.10 -16.73 -6.17
N ARG A 21 -21.81 -17.39 -5.04
CA ARG A 21 -20.54 -18.08 -4.79
C ARG A 21 -20.25 -19.14 -5.84
N GLN A 22 -21.26 -19.93 -6.23
CA GLN A 22 -21.10 -20.96 -7.26
C GLN A 22 -20.80 -20.34 -8.64
N ARG A 23 -21.56 -19.33 -9.05
CA ARG A 23 -21.37 -18.63 -10.33
C ARG A 23 -20.02 -17.94 -10.40
N ALA A 24 -19.58 -17.28 -9.32
CA ALA A 24 -18.28 -16.64 -9.26
C ALA A 24 -17.12 -17.66 -9.42
N ARG A 25 -17.21 -18.83 -8.79
CA ARG A 25 -16.22 -19.92 -8.98
C ARG A 25 -16.18 -20.40 -10.43
N ILE A 26 -17.34 -20.64 -11.04
CA ILE A 26 -17.45 -21.05 -12.46
C ILE A 26 -16.84 -19.98 -13.37
N ARG A 27 -17.15 -18.70 -13.10
CA ARG A 27 -16.65 -17.57 -13.87
C ARG A 27 -15.13 -17.47 -13.81
N VAL A 28 -14.53 -17.57 -12.64
CA VAL A 28 -13.06 -17.55 -12.50
C VAL A 28 -12.43 -18.76 -13.18
N ALA A 29 -13.00 -19.96 -13.01
CA ALA A 29 -12.50 -21.16 -13.67
C ALA A 29 -12.51 -21.04 -15.20
N SER A 30 -13.47 -20.33 -15.80
CA SER A 30 -13.51 -20.13 -17.26
C SER A 30 -12.41 -19.22 -17.80
N TYR A 31 -11.70 -18.48 -16.94
CA TYR A 31 -10.56 -17.65 -17.32
C TYR A 31 -9.22 -18.40 -17.29
N GLY A 32 -9.21 -19.69 -16.92
CA GLY A 32 -7.97 -20.46 -16.76
C GLY A 32 -7.10 -19.99 -15.58
N GLY A 33 -7.59 -19.07 -14.75
CA GLY A 33 -6.89 -18.52 -13.60
C GLY A 33 -6.92 -19.49 -12.43
N THR A 34 -5.79 -20.14 -12.14
CA THR A 34 -5.63 -21.08 -11.02
C THR A 34 -5.22 -20.40 -9.71
N ALA A 35 -5.18 -19.07 -9.66
CA ALA A 35 -4.62 -18.30 -8.53
C ALA A 35 -5.55 -17.22 -7.94
N THR A 36 -6.79 -17.08 -8.44
CA THR A 36 -7.70 -16.02 -7.98
C THR A 36 -8.39 -16.40 -6.66
N ASN A 37 -8.32 -15.52 -5.66
CA ASN A 37 -9.14 -15.64 -4.46
C ASN A 37 -10.46 -14.89 -4.65
N LEU A 38 -11.55 -15.43 -4.08
CA LEU A 38 -12.86 -14.80 -4.14
C LEU A 38 -13.39 -14.47 -2.75
N TYR A 39 -13.88 -13.24 -2.63
CA TYR A 39 -14.47 -12.71 -1.42
C TYR A 39 -15.85 -12.15 -1.69
N VAL A 40 -16.75 -12.22 -0.71
CA VAL A 40 -18.11 -11.68 -0.84
C VAL A 40 -18.45 -10.88 0.41
N HIS A 41 -19.17 -9.77 0.22
CA HIS A 41 -19.84 -9.06 1.31
C HIS A 41 -21.34 -9.32 1.20
N ASP A 42 -21.97 -9.75 2.28
CA ASP A 42 -23.40 -10.08 2.36
C ASP A 42 -24.29 -8.83 2.51
N ALA A 43 -23.99 -7.79 1.71
CA ALA A 43 -24.73 -6.54 1.66
C ALA A 43 -25.07 -6.14 0.22
N ILE A 44 -26.19 -5.43 0.07
CA ILE A 44 -26.61 -4.85 -1.20
C ILE A 44 -26.01 -3.45 -1.30
N TYR A 45 -25.17 -3.24 -2.30
CA TYR A 45 -24.66 -1.94 -2.73
C TYR A 45 -25.65 -1.32 -3.71
N ARG A 46 -25.98 -0.04 -3.53
CA ARG A 46 -27.05 0.60 -4.32
C ARG A 46 -26.55 1.05 -5.68
N GLY A 47 -27.41 1.00 -6.69
CA GLY A 47 -27.12 1.61 -7.98
C GLY A 47 -26.72 3.08 -7.86
N GLY A 48 -25.64 3.49 -8.52
CA GLY A 48 -25.09 4.85 -8.46
C GLY A 48 -24.15 5.12 -7.28
N GLU A 49 -23.99 4.17 -6.34
CA GLU A 49 -23.00 4.28 -5.27
C GLU A 49 -21.58 4.27 -5.85
N VAL A 50 -20.70 5.14 -5.34
CA VAL A 50 -19.28 5.18 -5.73
C VAL A 50 -18.47 4.38 -4.71
N LEU A 51 -17.84 3.31 -5.17
CA LEU A 51 -16.98 2.46 -4.35
C LEU A 51 -15.72 3.21 -3.94
N GLN A 52 -15.18 2.84 -2.78
CA GLN A 52 -13.94 3.41 -2.26
C GLN A 52 -12.77 2.47 -2.55
N PRO A 53 -11.56 2.97 -2.80
CA PRO A 53 -11.14 4.38 -2.78
C PRO A 53 -11.58 5.17 -4.02
N LYS A 54 -11.90 6.46 -3.87
CA LYS A 54 -12.25 7.41 -4.97
C LYS A 54 -11.18 7.59 -6.07
N ARG A 55 -10.08 6.84 -6.06
CA ARG A 55 -9.04 6.94 -7.08
C ARG A 55 -9.46 6.35 -8.44
N ALA A 56 -10.56 5.60 -8.50
CA ALA A 56 -11.01 4.92 -9.70
C ALA A 56 -12.47 5.21 -10.13
N ASP A 57 -13.18 6.13 -9.45
CA ASP A 57 -14.60 6.48 -9.70
C ASP A 57 -15.48 5.30 -10.12
N ILE A 58 -15.36 4.18 -9.40
CA ILE A 58 -16.09 2.96 -9.73
C ILE A 58 -17.52 3.10 -9.23
N VAL A 59 -18.47 3.18 -10.17
CA VAL A 59 -19.89 3.31 -9.89
C VAL A 59 -20.57 1.94 -9.94
N VAL A 60 -21.36 1.64 -8.91
CA VAL A 60 -22.19 0.44 -8.85
C VAL A 60 -23.30 0.56 -9.91
N PRO A 61 -23.41 -0.38 -10.87
CA PRO A 61 -24.28 -0.21 -12.05
C PRO A 61 -25.78 -0.23 -11.73
N ARG A 62 -26.17 -1.01 -10.73
CA ARG A 62 -27.52 -1.12 -10.14
C ARG A 62 -27.38 -1.87 -8.81
N ASP A 63 -28.47 -1.98 -8.04
CA ASP A 63 -28.48 -2.74 -6.79
C ASP A 63 -27.81 -4.11 -6.97
N SER A 64 -26.70 -4.33 -6.27
CA SER A 64 -25.80 -5.46 -6.50
C SER A 64 -25.19 -5.98 -5.21
N ILE A 65 -24.96 -7.29 -5.16
CA ILE A 65 -23.97 -7.90 -4.26
C ILE A 65 -22.63 -7.91 -4.99
N ILE A 66 -21.56 -7.52 -4.31
CA ILE A 66 -20.22 -7.47 -4.89
C ILE A 66 -19.45 -8.72 -4.47
N VAL A 67 -18.94 -9.46 -5.46
CA VAL A 67 -17.85 -10.41 -5.27
C VAL A 67 -16.56 -9.75 -5.73
N PHE A 68 -15.58 -9.69 -4.84
CA PHE A 68 -14.23 -9.26 -5.15
C PHE A 68 -13.42 -10.48 -5.60
N ALA A 69 -12.90 -10.42 -6.83
CA ALA A 69 -11.98 -11.39 -7.37
C ALA A 69 -10.57 -10.80 -7.31
N ASP A 70 -9.77 -11.33 -6.40
CA ASP A 70 -8.37 -11.00 -6.24
C ASP A 70 -7.54 -11.90 -7.15
N ASP A 71 -7.08 -11.37 -8.28
CA ASP A 71 -6.33 -12.15 -9.26
C ASP A 71 -4.83 -12.27 -8.87
N GLU A 72 -4.39 -11.55 -7.83
CA GLU A 72 -3.01 -11.52 -7.37
C GLU A 72 -2.89 -11.48 -5.82
N PRO A 73 -3.46 -12.46 -5.08
CA PRO A 73 -3.77 -12.37 -3.64
C PRO A 73 -2.58 -12.34 -2.66
N THR A 74 -1.36 -12.35 -3.17
CA THR A 74 -0.14 -12.17 -2.39
C THR A 74 0.49 -10.79 -2.59
N LYS A 75 -0.06 -9.98 -3.49
CA LYS A 75 0.41 -8.62 -3.74
C LYS A 75 -0.24 -7.66 -2.74
N ASN A 76 0.50 -6.61 -2.40
CA ASN A 76 0.00 -5.53 -1.56
C ASN A 76 -1.03 -4.67 -2.32
N TRP A 77 -1.49 -3.57 -1.72
CA TRP A 77 -2.42 -2.60 -2.34
C TRP A 77 -1.99 -2.21 -3.77
N GLY A 78 -2.94 -2.14 -4.71
CA GLY A 78 -2.66 -1.77 -6.10
C GLY A 78 -2.26 -2.97 -6.97
N HIS A 79 -3.18 -3.89 -7.21
CA HIS A 79 -2.93 -5.10 -8.01
C HIS A 79 -4.17 -5.46 -8.84
N ARG A 80 -3.97 -6.28 -9.88
CA ARG A 80 -5.08 -6.67 -10.75
C ARG A 80 -6.14 -7.42 -9.95
N CYS A 81 -7.35 -6.88 -9.98
CA CYS A 81 -8.51 -7.47 -9.35
C CYS A 81 -9.75 -7.13 -10.19
N ARG A 82 -10.88 -7.74 -9.84
CA ARG A 82 -12.15 -7.50 -10.52
C ARG A 82 -13.30 -7.45 -9.54
N TYR A 83 -14.29 -6.64 -9.87
CA TYR A 83 -15.58 -6.64 -9.18
C TYR A 83 -16.58 -7.39 -10.03
N LEU A 84 -17.19 -8.41 -9.47
CA LEU A 84 -18.31 -9.13 -10.05
C LEU A 84 -19.58 -8.63 -9.36
N PHE A 85 -20.38 -7.86 -10.08
CA PHE A 85 -21.65 -7.34 -9.61
C PHE A 85 -22.73 -8.38 -9.86
N HIS A 86 -23.38 -8.85 -8.80
CA HIS A 86 -24.44 -9.86 -8.87
C HIS A 86 -25.80 -9.29 -8.48
N ASP A 87 -26.85 -9.72 -9.18
CA ASP A 87 -28.22 -9.34 -8.85
C ASP A 87 -28.62 -9.90 -7.47
N PRO A 88 -29.09 -9.06 -6.54
CA PRO A 88 -29.38 -9.48 -5.17
C PRO A 88 -30.62 -10.37 -5.06
N LYS A 89 -31.44 -10.48 -6.11
CA LYS A 89 -32.64 -11.33 -6.15
C LYS A 89 -32.36 -12.67 -6.83
N THR A 90 -31.65 -12.66 -7.97
CA THR A 90 -31.44 -13.87 -8.79
C THR A 90 -30.05 -14.48 -8.64
N GLY A 91 -29.07 -13.70 -8.17
CA GLY A 91 -27.66 -14.09 -8.13
C GLY A 91 -26.97 -14.06 -9.50
N GLU A 92 -27.64 -13.60 -10.55
CA GLU A 92 -27.06 -13.47 -11.89
C GLU A 92 -25.93 -12.45 -11.93
N LEU A 93 -24.89 -12.73 -12.72
CA LEU A 93 -23.81 -11.78 -12.95
C LEU A 93 -24.34 -10.64 -13.83
N ILE A 94 -24.33 -9.43 -13.29
CA ILE A 94 -24.75 -8.20 -13.97
C ILE A 94 -23.60 -7.67 -14.81
N GLN A 95 -22.43 -7.52 -14.19
CA GLN A 95 -21.27 -6.90 -14.80
C GLN A 95 -20.01 -7.40 -14.10
N GLU A 96 -18.94 -7.49 -14.88
CA GLU A 96 -17.58 -7.68 -14.40
C GLU A 96 -16.78 -6.43 -14.74
N LEU A 97 -16.06 -5.89 -13.75
CA LEU A 97 -15.28 -4.67 -13.90
C LEU A 97 -13.84 -4.90 -13.44
N PRO A 98 -12.84 -4.72 -14.32
CA PRO A 98 -11.44 -4.67 -13.91
C PRO A 98 -11.17 -3.50 -12.97
N ALA A 99 -10.39 -3.76 -11.93
CA ALA A 99 -10.00 -2.80 -10.91
C ALA A 99 -8.55 -3.03 -10.47
N LEU A 100 -8.03 -2.10 -9.67
CA LEU A 100 -6.67 -2.18 -9.10
C LEU A 100 -6.67 -2.13 -7.56
N LEU A 101 -7.82 -1.89 -6.95
CA LEU A 101 -7.97 -1.66 -5.52
C LEU A 101 -9.16 -2.46 -5.01
N PRO A 102 -9.18 -2.83 -3.72
CA PRO A 102 -10.37 -3.42 -3.12
C PRO A 102 -11.55 -2.42 -3.15
N PRO A 103 -12.80 -2.92 -3.09
CA PRO A 103 -14.01 -2.10 -3.23
C PRO A 103 -14.31 -1.20 -2.01
N THR A 104 -13.63 -1.41 -0.89
CA THR A 104 -13.66 -0.51 0.29
C THR A 104 -12.31 -0.51 1.01
N PHE A 105 -12.03 0.55 1.80
CA PHE A 105 -10.82 0.62 2.63
C PHE A 105 -10.79 -0.42 3.76
N ASP A 106 -11.96 -0.80 4.26
CA ASP A 106 -12.16 -1.78 5.32
C ASP A 106 -12.51 -3.17 4.77
N PHE A 107 -12.06 -3.46 3.55
CA PHE A 107 -12.28 -4.73 2.87
C PHE A 107 -12.07 -5.96 3.76
N GLY A 108 -10.96 -6.00 4.51
CA GLY A 108 -10.63 -7.12 5.40
C GLY A 108 -11.61 -7.34 6.56
N ALA A 109 -12.45 -6.36 6.88
CA ALA A 109 -13.49 -6.48 7.91
C ALA A 109 -14.87 -6.83 7.32
N ARG A 110 -15.12 -6.54 6.04
CA ARG A 110 -16.44 -6.68 5.40
C ARG A 110 -16.56 -7.88 4.45
N PHE A 111 -15.46 -8.30 3.85
CA PHE A 111 -15.48 -9.31 2.79
C PHE A 111 -15.02 -10.66 3.31
N GLU A 112 -15.88 -11.66 3.22
CA GLU A 112 -15.61 -13.05 3.60
C GLU A 112 -14.92 -13.79 2.44
N LEU A 113 -13.74 -14.36 2.69
CA LEU A 113 -13.08 -15.30 1.78
C LEU A 113 -13.90 -16.59 1.66
N PHE A 114 -14.38 -16.91 0.45
CA PHE A 114 -15.16 -18.14 0.21
C PHE A 114 -14.52 -19.07 -0.83
N HIS A 115 -13.45 -18.63 -1.49
CA HIS A 115 -12.64 -19.44 -2.39
C HIS A 115 -11.20 -18.95 -2.32
N GLN A 116 -10.31 -19.84 -1.90
CA GLN A 116 -8.87 -19.58 -1.85
C GLN A 116 -8.18 -20.51 -2.85
N ALA A 117 -7.65 -19.94 -3.93
CA ALA A 117 -6.84 -20.67 -4.90
C ALA A 117 -5.34 -20.49 -4.59
N SER A 118 -4.96 -19.37 -3.97
CA SER A 118 -3.56 -19.09 -3.66
C SER A 118 -3.05 -19.94 -2.50
N THR A 119 -1.95 -20.64 -2.73
CA THR A 119 -1.10 -21.15 -1.66
C THR A 119 -0.21 -20.01 -1.17
N VAL A 120 -0.66 -19.31 -0.12
CA VAL A 120 0.29 -18.55 0.69
C VAL A 120 1.10 -19.61 1.42
N SER A 121 2.21 -20.05 0.81
CA SER A 121 3.31 -20.57 1.60
C SER A 121 3.57 -19.49 2.64
N ALA A 122 3.45 -19.83 3.92
CA ALA A 122 4.05 -19.01 4.97
C ALA A 122 5.53 -18.98 4.61
N ALA A 123 5.91 -18.02 3.75
CA ALA A 123 7.29 -17.75 3.44
C ALA A 123 7.89 -17.63 4.82
N SER A 124 8.81 -18.56 5.15
CA SER A 124 9.63 -18.42 6.33
C SER A 124 10.00 -16.95 6.36
N LEU A 125 9.70 -16.26 7.46
CA LEU A 125 10.31 -14.98 7.71
C LEU A 125 11.80 -15.28 7.70
N SER A 126 12.41 -15.27 6.52
CA SER A 126 13.83 -15.26 6.30
C SER A 126 14.20 -13.87 6.76
N GLN A 127 14.22 -13.70 8.08
CA GLN A 127 14.96 -12.66 8.71
C GLN A 127 16.38 -12.96 8.26
N TYR A 128 16.80 -12.28 7.20
CA TYR A 128 18.22 -12.25 6.87
C TYR A 128 18.89 -11.80 8.15
N PRO A 129 19.80 -12.60 8.72
CA PRO A 129 20.47 -12.20 9.94
C PRO A 129 21.09 -10.83 9.66
N LEU A 130 20.75 -9.84 10.49
CA LEU A 130 21.46 -8.57 10.45
C LEU A 130 22.93 -8.93 10.62
N LEU A 131 23.74 -8.68 9.59
CA LEU A 131 25.17 -8.93 9.65
C LEU A 131 25.70 -8.11 10.82
N TYR A 132 26.26 -8.76 11.84
CA TYR A 132 26.98 -8.02 12.88
C TYR A 132 28.34 -7.63 12.30
N LEU A 133 28.52 -6.35 11.99
CA LEU A 133 29.82 -5.81 11.63
C LEU A 133 30.46 -5.21 12.90
N PRO A 134 31.58 -5.78 13.38
CA PRO A 134 32.18 -5.32 14.62
C PRO A 134 32.64 -3.86 14.49
N PRO A 135 32.67 -3.08 15.60
CA PRO A 135 32.96 -1.63 15.55
C PRO A 135 34.30 -1.25 14.93
N TRP A 136 35.27 -2.16 14.94
CA TRP A 136 36.62 -1.97 14.38
C TRP A 136 36.73 -2.32 12.90
N LEU A 137 35.70 -2.92 12.29
CA LEU A 137 35.72 -3.21 10.86
C LEU A 137 35.43 -1.94 10.08
N TYR A 138 36.50 -1.38 9.50
CA TYR A 138 36.42 -0.26 8.58
C TYR A 138 36.13 -0.78 7.17
N LEU A 139 35.02 -0.34 6.60
CA LEU A 139 34.72 -0.57 5.19
C LEU A 139 35.28 0.63 4.43
N GLU A 140 36.51 0.53 3.92
CA GLU A 140 37.13 1.64 3.15
C GLU A 140 36.22 2.10 1.99
N SER A 141 35.50 1.14 1.38
CA SER A 141 34.52 1.43 0.34
C SER A 141 33.31 2.22 0.83
N ALA A 142 32.99 2.28 2.12
CA ALA A 142 31.81 3.00 2.60
C ALA A 142 31.85 4.50 2.26
N SER A 143 33.04 5.09 2.20
CA SER A 143 33.21 6.50 1.81
C SER A 143 32.93 6.76 0.32
N SER A 144 32.97 5.71 -0.50
CA SER A 144 32.62 5.77 -1.94
C SER A 144 31.12 5.61 -2.20
N TRP A 145 30.30 5.43 -1.15
CA TRP A 145 28.84 5.38 -1.27
C TRP A 145 28.22 6.74 -0.96
N TYR A 146 27.31 7.16 -1.83
CA TYR A 146 26.38 8.26 -1.63
C TYR A 146 24.96 7.73 -1.64
N ALA A 147 24.07 8.35 -0.86
CA ALA A 147 22.67 7.95 -0.81
C ALA A 147 21.73 9.14 -0.89
N ILE A 148 20.62 8.97 -1.59
CA ILE A 148 19.46 9.85 -1.53
C ILE A 148 18.28 9.03 -1.02
N LEU A 149 17.73 9.43 0.13
CA LEU A 149 16.51 8.86 0.70
C LEU A 149 15.38 9.87 0.47
N TYR A 150 14.45 9.55 -0.41
CA TYR A 150 13.45 10.49 -0.92
C TYR A 150 12.02 10.04 -0.63
N SER A 151 11.20 10.92 -0.07
CA SER A 151 9.74 10.77 0.02
C SER A 151 9.02 12.05 -0.31
N GLY A 152 8.25 12.06 -1.40
CA GLY A 152 7.54 13.26 -1.82
C GLY A 152 6.30 13.59 -0.98
N ALA A 153 5.64 12.56 -0.46
CA ALA A 153 4.67 12.70 0.61
C ALA A 153 4.87 11.53 1.57
N SER A 154 5.01 11.85 2.83
CA SER A 154 5.37 10.87 3.84
C SER A 154 4.19 10.64 4.73
N MET A 155 3.80 9.39 4.96
CA MET A 155 3.01 9.01 6.14
C MET A 155 3.97 8.52 7.22
N ASN A 156 3.50 8.37 8.45
CA ASN A 156 4.33 7.87 9.56
C ASN A 156 5.18 6.64 9.18
N ARG A 157 4.59 5.65 8.47
CA ARG A 157 5.33 4.47 7.99
C ARG A 157 6.45 4.80 7.01
N HIS A 158 6.28 5.78 6.12
CA HIS A 158 7.30 6.15 5.13
C HIS A 158 8.48 6.84 5.82
N VAL A 159 8.20 7.71 6.81
CA VAL A 159 9.25 8.34 7.64
C VAL A 159 10.01 7.26 8.42
N ASN A 160 9.28 6.29 8.99
CA ASN A 160 9.86 5.15 9.67
C ASN A 160 10.79 4.32 8.77
N ASP A 161 10.35 3.96 7.58
CA ASP A 161 11.16 3.19 6.63
C ASP A 161 12.44 3.95 6.23
N ILE A 162 12.38 5.27 6.07
CA ILE A 162 13.57 6.10 5.79
C ILE A 162 14.53 6.08 6.97
N GLU A 163 14.04 6.23 8.20
CA GLU A 163 14.87 6.13 9.42
C GLU A 163 15.53 4.75 9.54
N PHE A 164 14.79 3.67 9.27
CA PHE A 164 15.33 2.32 9.24
C PHE A 164 16.50 2.23 8.26
N LEU A 165 16.29 2.69 7.03
CA LEU A 165 17.31 2.62 5.99
C LEU A 165 18.52 3.50 6.30
N TYR A 166 18.30 4.69 6.85
CA TYR A 166 19.37 5.57 7.33
C TYR A 166 20.23 4.86 8.39
N ARG A 167 19.60 4.22 9.39
CA ARG A 167 20.31 3.43 10.40
C ARG A 167 21.10 2.28 9.79
N ILE A 168 20.56 1.59 8.80
CA ILE A 168 21.28 0.51 8.11
C ILE A 168 22.50 1.08 7.37
N LEU A 169 22.35 2.17 6.63
CA LEU A 169 23.47 2.77 5.90
C LEU A 169 24.59 3.26 6.84
N VAL A 170 24.23 3.94 7.94
CA VAL A 170 25.21 4.48 8.89
C VAL A 170 25.73 3.41 9.86
N ASN A 171 24.84 2.68 10.52
CA ASN A 171 25.19 1.80 11.64
C ASN A 171 25.59 0.39 11.21
N LEU A 172 25.24 -0.03 9.99
CA LEU A 172 25.70 -1.31 9.45
C LEU A 172 26.75 -1.06 8.37
N TYR A 173 26.41 -0.37 7.29
CA TYR A 173 27.30 -0.20 6.14
C TYR A 173 28.35 0.91 6.31
N ARG A 174 28.33 1.66 7.42
CA ARG A 174 29.31 2.73 7.74
C ARG A 174 29.39 3.83 6.69
N VAL A 175 28.34 4.02 5.88
CA VAL A 175 28.26 5.14 4.93
C VAL A 175 28.33 6.44 5.75
N PRO A 176 29.24 7.37 5.43
CA PRO A 176 29.32 8.63 6.15
C PRO A 176 27.99 9.36 6.09
N ALA A 177 27.48 9.84 7.23
CA ALA A 177 26.23 10.59 7.27
C ALA A 177 26.24 11.82 6.34
N ALA A 178 27.41 12.41 6.11
CA ALA A 178 27.61 13.52 5.17
C ALA A 178 27.39 13.13 3.69
N ASN A 179 27.44 11.84 3.36
CA ASN A 179 27.17 11.31 2.02
C ASN A 179 25.70 10.91 1.83
N ILE A 180 24.86 11.05 2.85
CA ILE A 180 23.44 10.70 2.81
C ILE A 180 22.63 11.99 2.78
N THR A 181 21.80 12.15 1.74
CA THR A 181 20.83 13.23 1.62
C THR A 181 19.43 12.69 1.84
N VAL A 182 18.70 13.22 2.81
CA VAL A 182 17.32 12.84 3.13
C VAL A 182 16.37 13.97 2.74
N LEU A 183 15.43 13.66 1.84
CA LEU A 183 14.41 14.58 1.35
C LEU A 183 13.03 14.03 1.73
N SER A 184 12.25 14.78 2.49
CA SER A 184 10.96 14.31 3.00
C SER A 184 9.93 15.42 2.97
N PHE A 185 8.76 15.14 2.38
CA PHE A 185 7.54 15.95 2.47
C PHE A 185 7.80 17.47 2.42
N ASP A 186 7.66 18.18 3.54
CA ASP A 186 7.80 19.64 3.66
C ASP A 186 9.19 20.12 4.13
N GLY A 187 10.17 19.22 4.14
CA GLY A 187 11.53 19.51 4.61
C GLY A 187 11.72 19.31 6.11
N THR A 188 10.74 18.69 6.77
CA THR A 188 10.81 18.37 8.20
C THR A 188 10.56 16.87 8.45
N LEU A 189 10.59 16.47 9.72
CA LEU A 189 10.16 15.14 10.14
C LEU A 189 8.63 14.97 10.12
N ASP A 190 7.88 16.06 9.92
CA ASP A 190 6.43 16.01 9.82
C ASP A 190 6.01 15.16 8.61
N TYR A 191 4.82 14.61 8.72
CA TYR A 191 4.24 13.74 7.71
C TYR A 191 2.77 14.11 7.48
N ASN A 192 2.25 13.72 6.32
CA ASN A 192 0.84 13.76 6.04
C ASN A 192 0.16 12.44 6.45
N ASP A 193 -1.12 12.48 6.75
CA ASP A 193 -1.90 11.28 7.03
C ASP A 193 -2.51 10.69 5.75
N ALA A 194 -3.34 9.65 5.93
CA ALA A 194 -4.13 9.07 4.84
C ALA A 194 -5.09 10.07 4.16
N SER A 195 -5.44 11.18 4.84
CA SER A 195 -6.26 12.26 4.30
C SER A 195 -5.47 13.37 3.61
N TRP A 196 -4.14 13.21 3.49
CA TRP A 196 -3.20 14.19 2.91
C TRP A 196 -3.13 15.50 3.69
N GLN A 197 -3.59 15.48 4.94
CA GLN A 197 -3.48 16.61 5.86
C GLN A 197 -2.22 16.44 6.69
N LYS A 198 -1.54 17.55 6.96
CA LYS A 198 -0.40 17.57 7.90
C LYS A 198 -0.92 17.22 9.29
N VAL A 199 -0.35 16.18 9.90
CA VAL A 199 -0.69 15.79 11.28
C VAL A 199 0.53 16.04 12.16
N PRO A 200 0.41 16.76 13.29
CA PRO A 200 1.53 16.97 14.22
C PRO A 200 1.56 15.89 15.32
N PRO A 201 2.71 15.65 15.99
CA PRO A 201 4.10 15.68 15.51
C PRO A 201 4.61 14.26 15.17
N PRO A 202 5.78 14.13 14.51
CA PRO A 202 6.42 12.86 14.23
C PRO A 202 6.65 12.05 15.50
N VAL A 203 6.62 10.72 15.36
CA VAL A 203 7.20 9.86 16.39
C VAL A 203 8.70 10.13 16.32
N GLY A 204 9.21 11.04 17.15
CA GLY A 204 10.64 11.37 17.17
C GLY A 204 11.53 10.18 17.56
N ASN A 205 10.92 9.06 17.95
CA ASN A 205 11.56 7.81 18.29
C ASN A 205 11.29 6.72 17.25
N TRP A 206 12.31 5.91 16.98
CA TRP A 206 12.23 4.72 16.14
C TRP A 206 11.38 3.63 16.81
N PRO A 207 10.29 3.13 16.20
CA PRO A 207 9.45 2.09 16.79
C PRO A 207 10.18 0.77 17.05
N GLY A 208 11.30 0.50 16.39
CA GLY A 208 12.04 -0.75 16.57
C GLY A 208 12.75 -0.87 17.92
N ASP A 209 13.25 0.24 18.48
CA ASP A 209 14.03 0.26 19.73
C ASP A 209 13.73 1.44 20.66
N ASN A 210 12.76 2.28 20.30
CA ASN A 210 12.33 3.48 21.01
C ASN A 210 13.45 4.53 21.24
N THR A 211 14.48 4.55 20.39
CA THR A 211 15.53 5.58 20.43
C THR A 211 15.20 6.75 19.50
N PRO A 212 15.69 7.98 19.77
CA PRO A 212 15.45 9.12 18.89
C PRO A 212 15.89 8.84 17.45
N TYR A 213 15.17 9.39 16.47
CA TYR A 213 15.56 9.34 15.07
C TYR A 213 16.98 9.90 14.88
N GLN A 214 17.76 9.22 14.04
CA GLN A 214 19.15 9.58 13.75
C GLN A 214 19.28 10.35 12.44
N MET A 215 18.34 10.14 11.51
CA MET A 215 18.34 10.84 10.23
C MET A 215 18.20 12.35 10.40
N LYS A 216 18.87 13.10 9.53
CA LYS A 216 18.70 14.55 9.40
C LYS A 216 18.00 14.82 8.09
N ILE A 217 16.89 15.56 8.13
CA ILE A 217 16.22 16.02 6.92
C ILE A 217 17.05 17.14 6.32
N ASN A 218 17.45 16.97 5.06
CA ASN A 218 18.26 17.93 4.32
C ASN A 218 17.41 18.87 3.46
N GLY A 219 16.15 18.51 3.20
CA GLY A 219 15.31 19.23 2.27
C GLY A 219 13.91 18.63 2.09
N SER A 220 13.07 19.33 1.33
CA SER A 220 11.71 18.92 1.01
C SER A 220 11.66 17.79 -0.02
N GLY A 221 10.58 17.00 0.03
CA GLY A 221 10.31 15.91 -0.89
C GLY A 221 9.86 16.36 -2.28
N THR A 222 10.31 17.51 -2.78
CA THR A 222 9.88 18.02 -4.07
C THR A 222 10.71 17.42 -5.21
N LYS A 223 10.14 17.44 -6.43
CA LYS A 223 10.87 17.00 -7.63
C LYS A 223 12.11 17.86 -7.84
N GLU A 224 11.98 19.16 -7.62
CA GLU A 224 13.03 20.16 -7.77
C GLU A 224 14.20 19.85 -6.84
N GLU A 225 13.94 19.59 -5.56
CA GLU A 225 14.99 19.24 -4.60
C GLU A 225 15.61 17.87 -4.85
N LEU A 226 14.82 16.89 -5.32
CA LEU A 226 15.38 15.60 -5.75
C LEU A 226 16.38 15.77 -6.90
N LEU A 227 16.01 16.56 -7.92
CA LEU A 227 16.90 16.84 -9.05
C LEU A 227 18.15 17.62 -8.61
N ALA A 228 18.00 18.57 -7.69
CA ALA A 228 19.13 19.30 -7.12
C ALA A 228 20.08 18.39 -6.33
N ALA A 229 19.55 17.47 -5.52
CA ALA A 229 20.35 16.51 -4.76
C ALA A 229 21.11 15.54 -5.67
N ILE A 230 20.47 15.06 -6.75
CA ILE A 230 21.12 14.24 -7.78
C ILE A 230 22.27 15.01 -8.43
N GLY A 231 22.04 16.28 -8.80
CA GLY A 231 23.08 17.15 -9.36
C GLY A 231 24.26 17.34 -8.41
N ALA A 232 24.00 17.67 -7.14
CA ALA A 232 25.01 17.91 -6.13
C ALA A 232 25.86 16.66 -5.78
N ILE A 233 25.28 15.47 -5.88
CA ILE A 233 26.04 14.22 -5.77
C ILE A 233 26.83 13.95 -7.05
N GLY A 234 26.26 14.25 -8.22
CA GLY A 234 26.96 14.12 -9.51
C GLY A 234 28.28 14.89 -9.56
N GLU A 235 28.38 16.05 -8.90
CA GLU A 235 29.62 16.83 -8.77
C GLU A 235 30.69 16.16 -7.90
N LYS A 236 30.30 15.20 -7.06
CA LYS A 236 31.18 14.51 -6.10
C LYS A 236 31.56 13.09 -6.53
N LEU A 237 30.75 12.47 -7.39
CA LEU A 237 30.94 11.08 -7.81
C LEU A 237 32.18 10.91 -8.68
N GLY A 238 33.10 10.05 -8.22
CA GLY A 238 34.15 9.47 -9.03
C GLY A 238 33.70 8.24 -9.82
N PRO A 239 34.56 7.72 -10.71
CA PRO A 239 34.24 6.57 -11.58
C PRO A 239 34.06 5.24 -10.83
N TYR A 240 34.43 5.17 -9.55
CA TYR A 240 34.30 3.99 -8.70
C TYR A 240 33.35 4.19 -7.52
N ASP A 241 32.72 5.37 -7.44
CA ASP A 241 31.73 5.65 -6.41
C ASP A 241 30.37 5.06 -6.78
N ASN A 242 29.52 4.87 -5.78
CA ASN A 242 28.22 4.26 -5.90
C ASN A 242 27.15 5.24 -5.43
N LEU A 243 26.05 5.35 -6.17
CA LEU A 243 24.85 6.08 -5.76
C LEU A 243 23.73 5.09 -5.46
N PHE A 244 23.20 5.17 -4.24
CA PHE A 244 21.99 4.50 -3.82
C PHE A 244 20.82 5.50 -3.76
N LEU A 245 19.81 5.33 -4.61
CA LEU A 245 18.59 6.14 -4.60
C LEU A 245 17.42 5.30 -4.09
N HIS A 246 16.86 5.71 -2.96
CA HIS A 246 15.64 5.11 -2.40
C HIS A 246 14.48 6.09 -2.52
N THR A 247 13.38 5.63 -3.11
CA THR A 247 12.12 6.37 -3.18
C THR A 247 11.08 5.67 -2.33
N ASN A 248 10.45 6.39 -1.40
CA ASN A 248 9.44 5.86 -0.52
C ASN A 248 8.19 6.74 -0.50
N ASN A 249 7.08 6.24 -1.02
CA ASN A 249 5.73 6.79 -0.90
C ASN A 249 4.78 5.83 -1.64
N HIS A 250 3.51 6.19 -1.72
CA HIS A 250 2.60 5.77 -2.76
C HIS A 250 3.13 6.11 -4.16
N GLY A 251 3.13 5.11 -5.05
CA GLY A 251 3.12 5.31 -6.48
C GLY A 251 1.69 5.31 -7.01
N ASN A 252 1.44 6.05 -8.08
CA ASN A 252 0.24 5.84 -8.89
C ASN A 252 0.54 6.06 -10.35
N THR A 253 -0.40 5.50 -11.05
CA THR A 253 -0.67 5.36 -12.43
C THR A 253 -0.81 6.65 -13.27
N VAL A 254 -0.08 7.74 -13.08
CA VAL A 254 -0.09 8.83 -14.10
C VAL A 254 1.35 9.36 -14.25
N ASN A 255 2.03 9.14 -15.38
CA ASN A 255 3.48 9.30 -15.55
C ASN A 255 4.32 8.54 -14.49
N GLY A 256 4.06 7.23 -14.41
CA GLY A 256 3.90 6.45 -13.17
C GLY A 256 2.70 5.47 -13.24
N VAL A 257 1.97 5.53 -14.39
CA VAL A 257 0.85 4.74 -14.99
C VAL A 257 0.93 3.22 -14.90
N SER A 258 0.35 2.55 -13.89
CA SER A 258 -0.24 1.19 -14.04
C SER A 258 -1.77 1.09 -13.91
#